data_AF-A0A853LM13-F1
#
_entry.id   AF-A0A853LM13-F1
#
_cell.length_a   1.000
_cell.length_b   1.000
_cell.length_c   1.000
_cell.angle_alpha   90.00
_cell.angle_beta   90.00
_cell.angle_gamma   90.00
#
_symmetry.space_group_name_H-M   'P 1'
#
loop_
_entity.id
_entity.type
_entity.pdbx_description
1 polymer ?
#
loop_
_entity_poly.entity_id
_entity_poly.type
_entity_poly.pdbx_seq_one_letter_code
_entity_poly.pdbx_strand_id
1 'polypeptide(L)'
;MQLFVVGPPRSGLTIVTQFLNRHRDVVIFDEIDLLQIDRFGGRPLGTLHAFLAERGVLNTYQRRAREIGDPAAALRSVMGIVTRPRTIWGEKNPRYATGLAALRRCFPGAVVLFVLRDPREIVNSCLRHRDSPVRSDADFWIKDTVTDALTQVERHLEPVHSGAADVVVLRYEAFTARPTAALAAALGRWGLTPANGVASLTHPAPETVGDHQFFRDGAALPWKAANLRPLLPNRPAGDRVDAGDPAWDHVEALARRFGYGGAAPTRAVR
;
A
#
# COMPACT_ATOMS: atom_id res chain seq x y z
N MET A 1 14.19 -4.38 -12.03
CA MET A 1 13.79 -3.09 -11.44
C MET A 1 12.89 -3.37 -10.25
N GLN A 2 12.96 -2.57 -9.19
CA GLN A 2 12.05 -2.68 -8.05
C GLN A 2 10.96 -1.59 -8.09
N LEU A 3 9.73 -1.94 -7.71
CA LEU A 3 8.59 -1.02 -7.61
C LEU A 3 7.89 -1.22 -6.26
N PHE A 4 7.79 -0.16 -5.46
CA PHE A 4 7.09 -0.18 -4.18
C PHE A 4 5.84 0.68 -4.23
N VAL A 5 4.74 0.15 -3.73
CA VAL A 5 3.45 0.86 -3.64
C VAL A 5 3.25 1.29 -2.19
N VAL A 6 3.30 2.59 -1.94
CA VAL A 6 3.29 3.18 -0.60
C VAL A 6 2.24 4.28 -0.49
N GLY A 7 1.94 4.69 0.72
CA GLY A 7 0.99 5.77 1.01
C GLY A 7 0.28 5.51 2.35
N PRO A 8 -0.63 6.40 2.77
CA PRO A 8 -1.45 6.13 3.95
C PRO A 8 -2.20 4.81 3.77
N PRO A 9 -2.39 4.01 4.84
CA PRO A 9 -3.34 2.90 4.75
C PRO A 9 -4.72 3.44 4.36
N ARG A 10 -5.55 2.60 3.71
CA ARG A 10 -6.89 2.97 3.21
C ARG A 10 -6.93 3.97 2.03
N SER A 11 -5.78 4.35 1.48
CA SER A 11 -5.67 5.18 0.26
C SER A 11 -5.94 4.44 -1.06
N GLY A 12 -6.23 3.13 -1.01
CA GLY A 12 -6.46 2.33 -2.22
C GLY A 12 -5.24 1.60 -2.76
N LEU A 13 -4.15 1.51 -1.97
CA LEU A 13 -2.93 0.76 -2.32
C LEU A 13 -3.22 -0.63 -2.89
N THR A 14 -4.10 -1.39 -2.23
CA THR A 14 -4.43 -2.76 -2.63
C THR A 14 -4.97 -2.86 -4.05
N ILE A 15 -5.96 -2.03 -4.41
CA ILE A 15 -6.57 -2.11 -5.74
C ILE A 15 -5.62 -1.61 -6.83
N VAL A 16 -4.77 -0.62 -6.52
CA VAL A 16 -3.68 -0.20 -7.41
C VAL A 16 -2.70 -1.36 -7.65
N THR A 17 -2.27 -2.05 -6.59
CA THR A 17 -1.41 -3.23 -6.66
C THR A 17 -2.03 -4.36 -7.49
N GLN A 18 -3.32 -4.62 -7.31
CA GLN A 18 -4.03 -5.63 -8.07
C GLN A 18 -4.07 -5.32 -9.57
N PHE A 19 -4.19 -4.04 -9.96
CA PHE A 19 -4.09 -3.62 -11.37
C PHE A 19 -2.67 -3.79 -11.91
N LEU A 20 -1.66 -3.41 -11.13
CA LEU A 20 -0.25 -3.58 -11.50
C LEU A 20 0.08 -5.06 -11.76
N ASN A 21 -0.37 -5.96 -10.88
CA ASN A 21 -0.14 -7.40 -10.98
C ASN A 21 -0.88 -8.08 -12.16
N ARG A 22 -1.69 -7.35 -12.94
CA ARG A 22 -2.20 -7.86 -14.22
C ARG A 22 -1.21 -7.74 -15.35
N HIS A 23 -0.19 -6.90 -15.20
CA HIS A 23 0.89 -6.89 -16.15
C HIS A 23 1.73 -8.16 -15.97
N ARG A 24 1.91 -8.93 -17.04
CA ARG A 24 2.61 -10.24 -17.00
C ARG A 24 4.05 -10.17 -16.46
N ASP A 25 4.66 -9.00 -16.60
CA ASP A 25 6.04 -8.74 -16.19
C ASP A 25 6.13 -7.95 -14.85
N VAL A 26 5.03 -7.84 -14.10
CA VAL A 26 4.99 -7.14 -12.80
C VAL A 26 4.49 -8.08 -11.70
N VAL A 27 5.23 -8.14 -10.59
CA VAL A 27 4.86 -8.91 -9.39
C VAL A 27 5.09 -8.06 -8.14
N ILE A 28 4.01 -7.54 -7.56
CA ILE A 28 4.03 -6.78 -6.32
C ILE A 28 3.38 -7.62 -5.21
N PHE A 29 4.17 -7.94 -4.18
CA PHE A 29 3.74 -8.72 -3.02
C PHE A 29 2.95 -7.86 -2.01
N ASP A 30 2.13 -8.49 -1.18
CA ASP A 30 1.36 -7.86 -0.10
C ASP A 30 2.12 -8.00 1.23
N GLU A 31 2.73 -6.91 1.73
CA GLU A 31 3.24 -6.82 3.12
C GLU A 31 4.08 -8.02 3.60
N ILE A 32 5.01 -8.50 2.78
CA ILE A 32 6.01 -9.53 3.16
C ILE A 32 7.22 -8.93 3.89
N ASP A 33 7.13 -7.65 4.25
CA ASP A 33 8.08 -6.85 5.01
C ASP A 33 9.54 -6.91 4.52
N LEU A 34 9.75 -6.71 3.21
CA LEU A 34 11.09 -6.61 2.57
C LEU A 34 12.12 -5.71 3.27
N LEU A 35 11.71 -4.72 4.08
CA LEU A 35 12.62 -3.83 4.83
C LEU A 35 13.06 -4.36 6.21
N GLN A 36 12.59 -5.54 6.66
CA GLN A 36 12.97 -6.09 7.97
C GLN A 36 14.47 -6.40 8.08
N ILE A 37 15.14 -6.64 6.95
CA ILE A 37 16.58 -6.89 6.90
C ILE A 37 17.42 -5.70 7.45
N ASP A 38 16.93 -4.47 7.32
CA ASP A 38 17.61 -3.25 7.83
C ASP A 38 17.49 -3.14 9.36
N ARG A 39 16.42 -3.70 9.94
CA ARG A 39 16.11 -3.56 11.37
C ARG A 39 16.85 -4.55 12.26
N PHE A 40 17.22 -5.70 11.72
CA PHE A 40 17.72 -6.84 12.51
C PHE A 40 19.09 -7.35 12.02
N GLY A 41 19.95 -6.43 11.58
CA GLY A 41 21.33 -6.76 11.20
C GLY A 41 21.39 -7.83 10.10
N GLY A 42 20.48 -7.80 9.13
CA GLY A 42 20.42 -8.73 8.02
C GLY A 42 19.74 -10.07 8.30
N ARG A 43 19.15 -10.29 9.48
CA ARG A 43 18.34 -11.50 9.75
C ARG A 43 16.87 -11.26 9.36
N PRO A 44 16.28 -12.08 8.48
CA PRO A 44 14.87 -11.95 8.14
C PRO A 44 14.05 -12.50 9.31
N LEU A 45 13.06 -11.72 9.73
CA LEU A 45 12.10 -12.07 10.79
C LEU A 45 10.67 -11.87 10.27
N GLY A 46 9.69 -12.42 11.00
CA GLY A 46 8.27 -12.26 10.70
C GLY A 46 7.88 -12.77 9.32
N THR A 47 7.08 -11.99 8.60
CA THR A 47 6.55 -12.33 7.27
C THR A 47 7.65 -12.57 6.23
N LEU A 48 8.74 -11.78 6.24
CA LEU A 48 9.85 -12.00 5.32
C LEU A 48 10.53 -13.35 5.54
N HIS A 49 10.69 -13.75 6.81
CA HIS A 49 11.25 -15.05 7.15
C HIS A 49 10.38 -16.18 6.62
N ALA A 50 9.08 -16.15 6.93
CA ALA A 50 8.12 -17.14 6.48
C ALA A 50 8.08 -17.23 4.94
N PHE A 51 8.03 -16.09 4.25
CA PHE A 51 8.06 -16.01 2.79
C PHE A 51 9.29 -16.68 2.18
N LEU A 52 10.48 -16.39 2.70
CA LEU A 52 11.71 -17.01 2.19
C LEU A 52 11.79 -18.51 2.52
N ALA A 53 11.24 -18.93 3.66
CA ALA A 53 11.21 -20.32 4.10
C ALA A 53 10.26 -21.17 3.23
N GLU A 54 9.02 -20.73 3.03
CA GLU A 54 8.01 -21.40 2.20
C GLU A 54 8.48 -21.55 0.74
N ARG A 55 9.27 -20.59 0.25
CA ARG A 55 9.87 -20.61 -1.09
C ARG A 55 11.15 -21.45 -1.17
N GLY A 56 11.64 -22.02 -0.07
CA GLY A 56 12.86 -22.83 -0.03
C GLY A 56 14.15 -22.03 -0.29
N VAL A 57 14.11 -20.70 -0.16
CA VAL A 57 15.24 -19.82 -0.48
C VAL A 57 15.90 -19.18 0.74
N LEU A 58 15.38 -19.41 1.95
CA LEU A 58 15.93 -18.86 3.20
C LEU A 58 17.43 -19.18 3.39
N ASN A 59 17.83 -20.45 3.20
CA ASN A 59 19.23 -20.85 3.34
C ASN A 59 20.13 -20.18 2.28
N THR A 60 19.60 -19.98 1.07
CA THR A 60 20.32 -19.27 -0.01
C THR A 60 20.49 -17.80 0.33
N TYR A 61 19.45 -17.16 0.89
CA TYR A 61 19.54 -15.79 1.41
C TYR A 61 20.62 -15.68 2.50
N GLN A 62 20.58 -16.55 3.52
CA GLN A 62 21.50 -16.49 4.65
C GLN A 62 22.96 -16.72 4.24
N ARG A 63 23.19 -17.60 3.26
CA ARG A 63 24.52 -17.80 2.68
C ARG A 63 24.99 -16.54 1.95
N ARG A 64 24.17 -16.01 1.02
CA ARG A 64 24.52 -14.81 0.25
C ARG A 64 24.71 -13.57 1.12
N ALA A 65 23.90 -13.38 2.15
CA ALA A 65 24.04 -12.25 3.08
C ALA A 65 25.40 -12.28 3.80
N ARG A 66 25.90 -13.47 4.15
CA ARG A 66 27.24 -13.65 4.73
C ARG A 66 28.36 -13.44 3.71
N GLU A 67 28.22 -13.97 2.51
CA GLU A 67 29.23 -13.88 1.44
C GLU A 67 29.38 -12.44 0.92
N ILE A 68 28.27 -11.74 0.72
CA ILE A 68 28.26 -10.39 0.13
C ILE A 68 28.52 -9.32 1.21
N GLY A 69 28.15 -9.58 2.47
CA GLY A 69 28.21 -8.58 3.54
C GLY A 69 27.15 -7.47 3.45
N ASP A 70 26.30 -7.49 2.41
CA ASP A 70 25.13 -6.61 2.25
C ASP A 70 23.84 -7.46 2.18
N PRO A 71 23.06 -7.51 3.27
CA PRO A 71 21.77 -8.22 3.32
C PRO A 71 20.77 -7.74 2.27
N ALA A 72 20.78 -6.46 1.90
CA ALA A 72 19.88 -5.92 0.88
C ALA A 72 20.29 -6.39 -0.52
N ALA A 73 21.58 -6.41 -0.83
CA ALA A 73 22.07 -7.04 -2.06
C ALA A 73 21.72 -8.54 -2.12
N ALA A 74 21.92 -9.26 -1.02
CA ALA A 74 21.54 -10.67 -0.93
C ALA A 74 20.04 -10.88 -1.15
N LEU A 75 19.18 -10.06 -0.53
CA LEU A 75 17.74 -10.11 -0.73
C LEU A 75 17.37 -9.83 -2.18
N ARG A 76 17.89 -8.76 -2.79
CA ARG A 76 17.62 -8.45 -4.22
C ARG A 76 18.03 -9.61 -5.13
N SER A 77 19.14 -10.27 -4.81
CA SER A 77 19.66 -11.42 -5.54
C SER A 77 18.77 -12.66 -5.42
N VAL A 78 18.25 -12.95 -4.22
CA VAL A 78 17.32 -14.06 -3.96
C VAL A 78 15.94 -13.79 -4.55
N MET A 79 15.43 -12.56 -4.44
CA MET A 79 14.17 -12.19 -5.06
C MET A 79 14.21 -12.32 -6.59
N GLY A 80 15.39 -12.18 -7.21
CA GLY A 80 15.58 -12.50 -8.63
C GLY A 80 15.48 -13.99 -8.99
N ILE A 81 15.55 -14.89 -8.01
CA ILE A 81 15.27 -16.33 -8.16
C ILE A 81 13.78 -16.60 -7.95
N VAL A 82 13.18 -15.96 -6.94
CA VAL A 82 11.76 -16.09 -6.62
C VAL A 82 10.89 -15.54 -7.75
N THR A 83 11.33 -14.44 -8.36
CA THR A 83 10.67 -13.81 -9.50
C THR A 83 11.30 -14.26 -10.82
N ARG A 84 10.59 -14.10 -11.94
CA ARG A 84 11.14 -14.48 -13.25
C ARG A 84 12.17 -13.43 -13.72
N PRO A 85 13.13 -13.81 -14.58
CA PRO A 85 14.01 -12.84 -15.23
C PRO A 85 13.20 -11.72 -15.90
N ARG A 86 13.71 -10.49 -15.80
CA ARG A 86 13.09 -9.26 -16.36
C ARG A 86 11.75 -8.85 -15.73
N THR A 87 11.29 -9.52 -14.68
CA THR A 87 10.14 -9.07 -13.89
C THR A 87 10.47 -7.82 -13.09
N ILE A 88 9.57 -6.84 -13.14
CA ILE A 88 9.51 -5.73 -12.19
C ILE A 88 8.84 -6.27 -10.93
N TRP A 89 9.52 -6.17 -9.79
CA TRP A 89 8.99 -6.73 -8.55
C TRP A 89 9.08 -5.76 -7.38
N GLY A 90 8.33 -6.02 -6.32
CA GLY A 90 8.46 -5.27 -5.09
C GLY A 90 7.29 -5.53 -4.18
N GLU A 91 6.93 -4.55 -3.36
CA GLU A 91 5.94 -4.74 -2.30
C GLU A 91 5.00 -3.55 -2.19
N LYS A 92 3.73 -3.85 -1.91
CA LYS A 92 2.80 -2.89 -1.34
C LYS A 92 2.89 -2.96 0.17
N ASN A 93 3.29 -1.87 0.81
CA ASN A 93 3.29 -1.76 2.27
C ASN A 93 3.09 -0.30 2.72
N PRO A 94 1.95 0.04 3.36
CA PRO A 94 1.71 1.40 3.84
C PRO A 94 2.76 1.88 4.84
N ARG A 95 3.35 0.97 5.64
CA ARG A 95 4.37 1.32 6.64
C ARG A 95 5.63 1.93 6.02
N TYR A 96 5.85 1.73 4.72
CA TYR A 96 7.05 2.25 4.04
C TYR A 96 6.95 3.73 3.71
N ALA A 97 5.75 4.31 3.71
CA ALA A 97 5.60 5.76 3.56
C ALA A 97 6.40 6.52 4.62
N THR A 98 6.39 6.06 5.87
CA THR A 98 7.16 6.68 6.97
C THR A 98 8.62 6.23 7.02
N GLY A 99 9.06 5.38 6.09
CA GLY A 99 10.35 4.68 6.11
C GLY A 99 11.14 4.80 4.79
N LEU A 100 10.90 5.85 4.01
CA LEU A 100 11.50 5.99 2.67
C LEU A 100 13.03 5.99 2.69
N ALA A 101 13.67 6.53 3.73
CA ALA A 101 15.12 6.49 3.86
C ALA A 101 15.65 5.04 3.94
N ALA A 102 15.01 4.18 4.73
CA ALA A 102 15.36 2.76 4.81
C ALA A 102 15.09 2.05 3.47
N LEU A 103 13.96 2.35 2.83
CA LEU A 103 13.64 1.84 1.49
C LEU A 103 14.75 2.19 0.49
N ARG A 104 15.21 3.44 0.47
CA ARG A 104 16.26 3.91 -0.43
C ARG A 104 17.63 3.30 -0.13
N ARG A 105 17.96 3.04 1.13
CA ARG A 105 19.17 2.29 1.48
C ARG A 105 19.12 0.86 0.95
N CYS A 106 18.03 0.14 1.19
CA CYS A 106 17.90 -1.26 0.76
C CYS A 106 17.68 -1.40 -0.76
N PHE A 107 17.05 -0.42 -1.39
CA PHE A 107 16.64 -0.44 -2.78
C PHE A 107 16.88 0.92 -3.46
N PRO A 108 18.15 1.30 -3.70
CA PRO A 108 18.50 2.64 -4.18
C PRO A 108 17.87 2.98 -5.53
N GLY A 109 17.79 2.02 -6.45
CA GLY A 109 17.18 2.17 -7.77
C GLY A 109 15.67 1.89 -7.82
N ALA A 110 14.99 1.79 -6.68
CA ALA A 110 13.55 1.50 -6.67
C ALA A 110 12.72 2.67 -7.18
N VAL A 111 11.62 2.34 -7.85
CA VAL A 111 10.52 3.26 -8.09
C VAL A 111 9.59 3.20 -6.88
N VAL A 112 9.24 4.36 -6.32
CA VAL A 112 8.28 4.46 -5.22
C VAL A 112 7.01 5.13 -5.75
N LEU A 113 5.96 4.35 -5.91
CA LEU A 113 4.62 4.82 -6.29
C LEU A 113 3.84 5.15 -5.01
N PHE A 114 3.69 6.44 -4.73
CA PHE A 114 2.91 6.95 -3.61
C PHE A 114 1.44 7.14 -4.03
N VAL A 115 0.52 6.36 -3.46
CA VAL A 115 -0.92 6.52 -3.70
C VAL A 115 -1.48 7.55 -2.74
N LEU A 116 -1.88 8.68 -3.30
CA LEU A 116 -2.53 9.78 -2.59
C LEU A 116 -4.05 9.66 -2.76
N ARG A 117 -4.80 9.74 -1.67
CA ARG A 117 -6.26 9.78 -1.66
C ARG A 117 -6.72 10.94 -0.78
N ASP A 118 -7.94 11.40 -0.99
CA ASP A 118 -8.57 12.40 -0.12
C ASP A 118 -8.44 12.00 1.37
N PRO A 119 -7.79 12.83 2.22
CA PRO A 119 -7.64 12.57 3.65
C PRO A 119 -8.96 12.28 4.37
N ARG A 120 -10.07 12.89 3.91
CA ARG A 120 -11.41 12.68 4.50
C ARG A 120 -11.87 11.25 4.32
N GLU A 121 -11.68 10.71 3.11
CA GLU A 121 -12.01 9.34 2.77
C GLU A 121 -11.11 8.31 3.49
N ILE A 122 -9.84 8.67 3.70
CA ILE A 122 -8.90 7.83 4.44
C ILE A 122 -9.33 7.75 5.91
N VAL A 123 -9.52 8.89 6.58
CA VAL A 123 -9.96 8.98 7.98
C VAL A 123 -11.27 8.22 8.17
N ASN A 124 -12.27 8.49 7.32
CA ASN A 124 -13.56 7.80 7.39
C ASN A 124 -13.41 6.27 7.24
N SER A 125 -12.52 5.82 6.36
CA SER A 125 -12.25 4.38 6.20
C SER A 125 -11.49 3.76 7.37
N CYS A 126 -10.68 4.51 8.12
CA CYS A 126 -9.99 4.02 9.31
C CYS A 126 -10.98 3.74 10.45
N LEU A 127 -12.06 4.51 10.54
CA LEU A 127 -13.05 4.43 11.63
C LEU A 127 -14.15 3.39 11.38
N ARG A 128 -14.52 3.17 10.11
CA ARG A 128 -15.70 2.38 9.70
C ARG A 128 -15.82 0.98 10.30
N HIS A 129 -14.69 0.35 10.64
CA HIS A 129 -14.64 -1.02 11.15
C HIS A 129 -14.04 -1.12 12.56
N ARG A 130 -14.05 -0.02 13.33
CA ARG A 130 -13.47 0.01 14.68
C ARG A 130 -14.10 -1.01 15.63
N ASP A 131 -15.41 -1.21 15.52
CA ASP A 131 -16.20 -2.11 16.37
C ASP A 131 -16.33 -3.53 15.79
N SER A 132 -15.54 -3.86 14.77
CA SER A 132 -15.60 -5.19 14.15
C SER A 132 -15.08 -6.27 15.11
N PRO A 133 -15.82 -7.35 15.38
CA PRO A 133 -15.39 -8.40 16.32
C PRO A 133 -14.20 -9.20 15.78
N VAL A 134 -13.97 -9.17 14.47
CA VAL A 134 -12.82 -9.79 13.83
C VAL A 134 -11.61 -8.84 13.70
N ARG A 135 -11.64 -7.63 14.27
CA ARG A 135 -10.47 -6.74 14.34
C ARG A 135 -9.45 -7.29 15.32
N SER A 136 -8.16 -7.20 14.99
CA SER A 136 -7.05 -7.46 15.93
C SER A 136 -6.04 -6.33 15.94
N ASP A 137 -5.06 -6.39 16.85
CA ASP A 137 -3.96 -5.41 16.94
C ASP A 137 -3.11 -5.36 15.66
N ALA A 138 -3.12 -6.43 14.85
CA ALA A 138 -2.44 -6.47 13.56
C ALA A 138 -3.10 -5.52 12.53
N ASP A 139 -4.39 -5.19 12.71
CA ASP A 139 -5.16 -4.27 11.86
C ASP A 139 -4.89 -2.80 12.24
N PHE A 140 -3.61 -2.45 12.38
CA PHE A 140 -3.12 -1.18 12.94
C PHE A 140 -3.71 0.07 12.28
N TRP A 141 -4.21 -0.05 11.05
CA TRP A 141 -4.81 1.05 10.30
C TRP A 141 -6.23 1.39 10.73
N ILE A 142 -6.95 0.47 11.40
CA ILE A 142 -8.26 0.73 11.98
C ILE A 142 -8.06 1.49 13.28
N LYS A 143 -8.80 2.59 13.44
CA LYS A 143 -8.66 3.53 14.56
C LYS A 143 -9.98 3.74 15.26
N ASP A 144 -9.89 4.08 16.53
CA ASP A 144 -11.06 4.27 17.39
C ASP A 144 -11.58 5.70 17.34
N THR A 145 -10.69 6.69 17.17
CA THR A 145 -11.01 8.12 17.18
C THR A 145 -10.59 8.83 15.90
N VAL A 146 -11.28 9.94 15.58
CA VAL A 146 -10.94 10.80 14.44
C VAL A 146 -9.52 11.35 14.58
N THR A 147 -9.11 11.73 15.79
CA THR A 147 -7.76 12.20 16.11
C THR A 147 -6.67 11.16 15.82
N ASP A 148 -6.87 9.88 16.21
CA ASP A 148 -5.90 8.81 15.93
C ASP A 148 -5.81 8.51 14.43
N ALA A 149 -6.95 8.53 13.74
CA ALA A 149 -7.01 8.38 12.30
C ALA A 149 -6.28 9.52 11.59
N LEU A 150 -6.54 10.77 11.97
CA LEU A 150 -5.88 11.96 11.44
C LEU A 150 -4.36 11.89 11.66
N THR A 151 -3.92 11.63 12.89
CA THR A 151 -2.49 11.52 13.26
C THR A 151 -1.79 10.46 12.40
N GLN A 152 -2.45 9.31 12.17
CA GLN A 152 -1.92 8.28 11.28
C GLN A 152 -1.80 8.79 9.84
N VAL A 153 -2.81 9.48 9.31
CA VAL A 153 -2.80 9.98 7.93
C VAL A 153 -1.70 11.02 7.73
N GLU A 154 -1.60 12.01 8.63
CA GLU A 154 -0.57 13.05 8.58
C GLU A 154 0.84 12.45 8.54
N ARG A 155 1.12 11.50 9.44
CA ARG A 155 2.41 10.82 9.49
C ARG A 155 2.79 10.15 8.16
N HIS A 156 1.82 9.56 7.46
CA HIS A 156 2.09 8.90 6.17
C HIS A 156 2.19 9.89 5.00
N LEU A 157 1.57 11.07 5.12
CA LEU A 157 1.60 12.11 4.09
C LEU A 157 2.83 13.03 4.18
N GLU A 158 3.50 13.08 5.33
CA GLU A 158 4.67 13.92 5.58
C GLU A 158 5.78 13.85 4.52
N PRO A 159 6.18 12.68 3.99
CA PRO A 159 7.24 12.61 2.98
C PRO A 159 6.88 13.31 1.66
N VAL A 160 5.59 13.34 1.32
CA VAL A 160 5.10 14.07 0.15
C VAL A 160 4.94 15.55 0.47
N HIS A 161 4.50 15.88 1.70
CA HIS A 161 4.32 17.25 2.14
C HIS A 161 5.62 18.06 2.18
N SER A 162 6.67 17.47 2.76
CA SER A 162 7.99 18.09 2.93
C SER A 162 8.77 18.25 1.62
N GLY A 163 8.27 17.73 0.50
CA GLY A 163 8.98 17.72 -0.79
C GLY A 163 10.26 16.88 -0.78
N ALA A 164 10.51 16.13 0.30
CA ALA A 164 11.78 15.47 0.56
C ALA A 164 11.96 14.14 -0.19
N ALA A 165 10.96 13.70 -0.97
CA ALA A 165 10.93 12.35 -1.52
C ALA A 165 10.78 12.34 -3.04
N ASP A 166 11.78 11.78 -3.74
CA ASP A 166 11.65 11.32 -5.12
C ASP A 166 10.64 10.16 -5.15
N VAL A 167 9.36 10.49 -5.27
CA VAL A 167 8.24 9.54 -5.39
C VAL A 167 7.36 9.92 -6.56
N VAL A 168 6.73 8.93 -7.15
CA VAL A 168 5.67 9.15 -8.14
C VAL A 168 4.34 9.20 -7.41
N VAL A 169 3.64 10.32 -7.50
CA VAL A 169 2.31 10.45 -6.89
C VAL A 169 1.23 9.98 -7.86
N LEU A 170 0.43 9.00 -7.43
CA LEU A 170 -0.80 8.57 -8.10
C LEU A 170 -2.00 9.00 -7.26
N ARG A 171 -2.86 9.89 -7.78
CA ARG A 171 -4.12 10.22 -7.11
C ARG A 171 -5.13 9.09 -7.30
N TYR A 172 -5.66 8.57 -6.21
CA TYR A 172 -6.60 7.46 -6.20
C TYR A 172 -7.85 7.77 -7.00
N GLU A 173 -8.37 9.01 -6.92
CA GLU A 173 -9.57 9.44 -7.63
C GLU A 173 -9.35 9.49 -9.14
N ALA A 174 -8.16 9.93 -9.58
CA ALA A 174 -7.80 9.88 -10.99
C ALA A 174 -7.64 8.42 -11.47
N PHE A 175 -7.09 7.56 -10.61
CA PHE A 175 -6.98 6.13 -10.87
C PHE A 175 -8.36 5.47 -10.98
N THR A 176 -9.30 5.72 -10.08
CA THR A 176 -10.62 5.08 -10.14
C THR A 176 -11.46 5.56 -11.32
N ALA A 177 -11.28 6.81 -11.76
CA ALA A 177 -11.93 7.33 -12.95
C ALA A 177 -11.35 6.75 -14.25
N ARG A 178 -10.02 6.66 -14.36
CA ARG A 178 -9.32 6.20 -15.57
C ARG A 178 -8.07 5.36 -15.22
N PRO A 179 -8.22 4.09 -14.81
CA PRO A 179 -7.12 3.30 -14.24
C PRO A 179 -5.91 3.14 -15.17
N THR A 180 -6.15 2.74 -16.41
CA THR A 180 -5.11 2.55 -17.43
C THR A 180 -4.38 3.86 -17.70
N ALA A 181 -5.10 4.96 -17.94
CA ALA A 181 -4.48 6.25 -18.24
C ALA A 181 -3.67 6.79 -17.04
N ALA A 182 -4.20 6.66 -15.81
CA ALA A 182 -3.53 7.12 -14.61
C ALA A 182 -2.24 6.34 -14.32
N LEU A 183 -2.26 5.01 -14.48
CA LEU A 183 -1.06 4.18 -14.33
C LEU A 183 -0.03 4.45 -15.43
N ALA A 184 -0.46 4.63 -16.69
CA ALA A 184 0.44 4.98 -17.78
C ALA A 184 1.11 6.34 -17.56
N ALA A 185 0.37 7.33 -17.07
CA ALA A 185 0.93 8.65 -16.73
C ALA A 185 1.95 8.55 -15.57
N ALA A 186 1.64 7.75 -14.54
CA ALA A 186 2.51 7.59 -13.38
C ALA A 186 3.79 6.79 -13.71
N LEU A 187 3.68 5.72 -14.51
CA LEU A 187 4.73 4.71 -14.64
C LEU A 187 5.29 4.55 -16.06
N GLY A 188 4.76 5.29 -17.04
CA GLY A 188 5.13 5.16 -18.45
C GLY A 188 6.61 5.38 -18.74
N ARG A 189 7.30 6.23 -17.96
CA ARG A 189 8.75 6.47 -18.10
C ARG A 189 9.62 5.23 -17.81
N TRP A 190 9.06 4.19 -17.22
CA TRP A 190 9.73 2.90 -17.00
C TRP A 190 9.24 1.79 -17.94
N GLY A 191 8.53 2.15 -19.01
CA GLY A 191 8.01 1.19 -19.99
C GLY A 191 6.86 0.33 -19.46
N LEU A 192 6.25 0.71 -18.33
CA LEU A 192 5.09 0.03 -17.76
C LEU A 192 3.82 0.49 -18.49
N THR A 193 3.42 -0.24 -19.52
CA THR A 193 2.12 -0.06 -20.17
C THR A 193 1.06 -0.89 -19.44
N PRO A 194 -0.07 -0.30 -19.00
CA PRO A 194 -1.11 -1.07 -18.32
C PRO A 194 -1.73 -2.12 -19.25
N ALA A 195 -2.12 -3.25 -18.69
CA ALA A 195 -2.84 -4.28 -19.44
C ALA A 195 -4.23 -3.76 -19.89
N ASN A 196 -4.71 -4.19 -21.06
CA ASN A 196 -6.03 -3.83 -21.57
C ASN A 196 -7.15 -4.51 -20.76
N GLY A 197 -8.32 -3.87 -20.61
CA GLY A 197 -9.54 -4.49 -20.08
C GLY A 197 -9.58 -4.77 -18.56
N VAL A 198 -8.68 -4.18 -17.77
CA VAL A 198 -8.47 -4.57 -16.36
C VAL A 198 -9.61 -4.15 -15.41
N ALA A 199 -10.38 -3.12 -15.75
CA ALA A 199 -11.38 -2.55 -14.83
C ALA A 199 -12.60 -3.45 -14.54
N SER A 200 -12.91 -4.41 -15.44
CA SER A 200 -14.12 -5.24 -15.35
C SER A 200 -13.89 -6.59 -14.64
N LEU A 201 -12.69 -6.84 -14.12
CA LEU A 201 -12.31 -8.16 -13.61
C LEU A 201 -12.36 -8.20 -12.08
N THR A 202 -12.75 -9.35 -11.52
CA THR A 202 -12.51 -9.64 -10.10
C THR A 202 -11.01 -9.63 -9.83
N HIS A 203 -10.59 -9.05 -8.72
CA HIS A 203 -9.17 -8.86 -8.43
C HIS A 203 -8.70 -9.86 -7.36
N PRO A 204 -7.78 -10.79 -7.66
CA PRO A 204 -7.25 -11.69 -6.65
C PRO A 204 -6.47 -10.87 -5.61
N ALA A 205 -6.40 -11.37 -4.38
CA ALA A 205 -5.49 -10.79 -3.39
C ALA A 205 -4.05 -10.87 -3.92
N PRO A 206 -3.23 -9.82 -3.77
CA PRO A 206 -1.81 -9.93 -4.06
C PRO A 206 -1.17 -10.99 -3.16
N GLU A 207 -0.17 -11.67 -3.68
CA GLU A 207 0.50 -12.78 -3.00
C GLU A 207 1.16 -12.33 -1.69
N THR A 208 1.07 -13.16 -0.66
CA THR A 208 1.62 -12.94 0.69
C THR A 208 1.82 -14.27 1.43
N VAL A 209 2.07 -14.22 2.74
CA VAL A 209 2.21 -15.40 3.62
C VAL A 209 1.30 -15.32 4.83
N GLY A 210 0.83 -16.49 5.26
CA GLY A 210 -0.01 -16.65 6.45
C GLY A 210 -1.30 -15.83 6.40
N ASP A 211 -1.84 -15.52 7.58
CA ASP A 211 -2.94 -14.57 7.71
C ASP A 211 -2.50 -13.18 7.28
N HIS A 212 -3.38 -12.50 6.55
CA HIS A 212 -3.06 -11.22 5.96
C HIS A 212 -4.28 -10.31 5.90
N GLN A 213 -4.13 -9.16 5.24
CA GLN A 213 -5.18 -8.16 5.28
C GLN A 213 -6.50 -8.62 4.64
N PHE A 214 -6.48 -9.62 3.76
CA PHE A 214 -7.70 -10.13 3.11
C PHE A 214 -8.32 -11.31 3.83
N PHE A 215 -7.52 -12.21 4.40
CA PHE A 215 -8.02 -13.45 4.97
C PHE A 215 -7.43 -13.66 6.37
N ARG A 216 -8.27 -14.15 7.27
CA ARG A 216 -7.90 -14.63 8.60
C ARG A 216 -8.61 -15.95 8.83
N ASP A 217 -7.85 -16.99 9.19
CA ASP A 217 -8.38 -18.34 9.37
C ASP A 217 -9.18 -18.82 8.13
N GLY A 218 -8.72 -18.45 6.93
CA GLY A 218 -9.37 -18.78 5.65
C GLY A 218 -10.63 -17.96 5.32
N ALA A 219 -11.11 -17.09 6.22
CA ALA A 219 -12.29 -16.26 6.00
C ALA A 219 -11.92 -14.85 5.51
N ALA A 220 -12.69 -14.31 4.57
CA ALA A 220 -12.46 -12.97 4.03
C ALA A 220 -12.81 -11.87 5.05
N LEU A 221 -11.90 -10.92 5.26
CA LEU A 221 -12.06 -9.81 6.18
C LEU A 221 -12.98 -8.71 5.61
N PRO A 222 -13.89 -8.13 6.40
CA PRO A 222 -14.94 -7.25 5.91
C PRO A 222 -14.39 -5.96 5.27
N TRP A 223 -13.27 -5.43 5.78
CA TRP A 223 -12.62 -4.23 5.25
C TRP A 223 -11.78 -4.44 3.98
N LYS A 224 -11.67 -5.68 3.46
CA LYS A 224 -11.04 -6.00 2.18
C LYS A 224 -11.95 -6.68 1.17
N ALA A 225 -13.12 -7.17 1.58
CA ALA A 225 -14.07 -7.85 0.67
C ALA A 225 -14.40 -7.02 -0.59
N ALA A 226 -14.47 -5.70 -0.49
CA ALA A 226 -14.71 -4.81 -1.64
C ALA A 226 -13.59 -4.86 -2.70
N ASN A 227 -12.34 -5.15 -2.31
CA ASN A 227 -11.20 -5.25 -3.24
C ASN A 227 -11.19 -6.56 -4.03
N LEU A 228 -12.12 -7.48 -3.77
CA LEU A 228 -12.29 -8.71 -4.55
C LEU A 228 -13.32 -8.54 -5.69
N ARG A 229 -13.99 -7.38 -5.74
CA ARG A 229 -14.99 -7.03 -6.75
C ARG A 229 -14.38 -6.11 -7.82
N PRO A 230 -14.99 -6.01 -9.01
CA PRO A 230 -14.56 -5.03 -10.02
C PRO A 230 -14.50 -3.61 -9.46
N LEU A 231 -13.54 -2.83 -9.98
CA LEU A 231 -13.35 -1.45 -9.57
C LEU A 231 -14.58 -0.61 -9.92
N LEU A 232 -15.18 0.03 -8.92
CA LEU A 232 -16.29 0.96 -9.11
C LEU A 232 -15.74 2.37 -9.31
N PRO A 233 -16.01 3.01 -10.47
CA PRO A 233 -15.57 4.38 -10.70
C PRO A 233 -16.39 5.35 -9.84
N ASN A 234 -15.76 6.45 -9.41
CA ASN A 234 -16.42 7.63 -8.84
C ASN A 234 -17.42 7.33 -7.71
N ARG A 235 -17.06 6.45 -6.78
CA ARG A 235 -17.92 6.18 -5.62
C ARG A 235 -18.12 7.49 -4.84
N PRO A 236 -19.37 7.88 -4.54
CA PRO A 236 -19.62 9.09 -3.77
C PRO A 236 -18.95 8.98 -2.40
N ALA A 237 -18.51 10.12 -1.87
CA ALA A 237 -18.01 10.22 -0.51
C ALA A 237 -19.10 9.69 0.44
N GLY A 238 -18.69 8.82 1.37
CA GLY A 238 -19.60 8.33 2.40
C GLY A 238 -19.85 9.38 3.48
N ASP A 239 -20.90 9.20 4.27
CA ASP A 239 -21.13 10.02 5.46
C ASP A 239 -19.92 9.91 6.41
N ARG A 240 -19.58 11.02 7.07
CA ARG A 240 -18.48 11.06 8.05
C ARG A 240 -18.87 10.26 9.28
N VAL A 241 -18.04 9.29 9.65
CA VAL A 241 -18.09 8.66 10.98
C VAL A 241 -17.74 9.71 12.03
N ASP A 242 -18.51 9.75 13.11
CA ASP A 242 -18.42 10.75 14.19
C ASP A 242 -18.40 12.19 13.65
N ALA A 243 -19.38 12.54 12.81
CA ALA A 243 -19.41 13.83 12.11
C ALA A 243 -19.35 15.08 13.03
N GLY A 244 -19.71 14.94 14.31
CA GLY A 244 -19.64 16.01 15.31
C GLY A 244 -18.29 16.15 16.02
N ASP A 245 -17.30 15.29 15.73
CA ASP A 245 -15.96 15.38 16.31
C ASP A 245 -15.22 16.61 15.74
N PRO A 246 -14.71 17.52 16.60
CA PRO A 246 -14.03 18.73 16.16
C PRO A 246 -12.75 18.48 15.38
N ALA A 247 -12.12 17.29 15.49
CA ALA A 247 -10.94 16.95 14.71
C ALA A 247 -11.21 16.93 13.19
N TRP A 248 -12.46 16.83 12.76
CA TRP A 248 -12.83 16.94 11.34
C TRP A 248 -12.43 18.28 10.71
N ASP A 249 -12.35 19.38 11.48
CA ASP A 249 -11.87 20.65 10.95
C ASP A 249 -10.40 20.58 10.52
N HIS A 250 -9.58 19.83 11.27
CA HIS A 250 -8.19 19.55 10.91
C HIS A 250 -8.10 18.58 9.72
N VAL A 251 -8.98 17.58 9.64
CA VAL A 251 -9.06 16.68 8.48
C VAL A 251 -9.40 17.46 7.20
N GLU A 252 -10.32 18.42 7.28
CA GLU A 252 -10.67 19.31 6.16
C GLU A 252 -9.52 20.24 5.78
N ALA A 253 -8.79 20.79 6.77
CA ALA A 253 -7.59 21.58 6.51
C ALA A 253 -6.51 20.75 5.80
N LEU A 254 -6.31 19.51 6.25
CA LEU A 254 -5.40 18.56 5.62
C LEU A 254 -5.81 18.24 4.18
N ALA A 255 -7.10 18.01 3.93
CA ALA A 255 -7.62 17.76 2.58
C ALA A 255 -7.34 18.93 1.63
N ARG A 256 -7.64 20.16 2.07
CA ARG A 256 -7.33 21.39 1.31
C ARG A 256 -5.84 21.51 1.00
N ARG A 257 -4.97 21.19 1.97
CA ARG A 257 -3.51 21.23 1.79
C ARG A 257 -3.02 20.29 0.67
N PHE A 258 -3.71 19.19 0.42
CA PHE A 258 -3.41 18.24 -0.67
C PHE A 258 -4.27 18.48 -1.94
N GLY A 259 -4.91 19.65 -2.05
CA GLY A 259 -5.66 20.07 -3.22
C GLY A 259 -7.05 19.42 -3.35
N TYR A 260 -7.62 18.91 -2.25
CA TYR A 260 -9.00 18.42 -2.21
C TYR A 260 -9.92 19.55 -1.75
N GLY A 261 -10.18 20.50 -2.64
CA GLY A 261 -11.01 21.69 -2.39
C GLY A 261 -12.41 21.56 -2.99
N GLY A 262 -13.24 20.69 -2.41
CA GLY A 262 -14.66 20.56 -2.74
C GLY A 262 -15.42 20.09 -1.51
N ALA A 263 -16.50 20.77 -1.14
CA ALA A 263 -17.31 20.41 0.01
C ALA A 263 -17.89 19.00 -0.18
N ALA A 264 -17.63 18.09 0.76
CA ALA A 264 -18.46 16.90 0.88
C ALA A 264 -19.87 17.37 1.30
N PRO A 265 -20.96 16.89 0.68
CA PRO A 265 -22.29 17.21 1.16
C PRO A 265 -22.48 16.55 2.52
N THR A 266 -22.47 17.33 3.60
CA THR A 266 -22.93 16.89 4.91
C THR A 266 -24.43 16.66 4.83
N ARG A 267 -24.86 15.43 4.51
CA ARG A 267 -26.19 14.98 4.87
C ARG A 267 -26.16 14.57 6.33
N ALA A 268 -26.49 15.51 7.21
CA ALA A 268 -26.86 15.18 8.58
C ALA A 268 -28.15 14.34 8.54
N VAL A 269 -28.07 13.07 8.92
CA VAL A 269 -29.25 12.27 9.24
C VAL A 269 -29.66 12.68 10.65
N ARG A 270 -30.91 13.17 10.78
CA ARG A 270 -31.57 13.44 12.05
C ARG A 270 -31.93 12.13 12.75
#